data_AF-A0A7C5MYK2-F1
#
_entry.id   AF-A0A7C5MYK2-F1
#
_cell.length_a   1.000
_cell.length_b   1.000
_cell.length_c   1.000
_cell.angle_alpha   90.00
_cell.angle_beta   90.00
_cell.angle_gamma   90.00
#
_symmetry.space_group_name_H-M   'P 1'
#
loop_
_entity.id
_entity.type
_entity.pdbx_description
1 polymer ?
#
loop_
_entity_poly.entity_id
_entity_poly.type
_entity_poly.pdbx_seq_one_letter_code
_entity_poly.pdbx_strand_id
1 'polypeptide(L)' 'MEKSIAETSGTIVTSLDNAAAAVIPCKKCGFLNLESSRFCSNCGNPL' A
#
# COMPACT_ATOMS: atom_id res chain seq x y z
N MET A 1 37.71 -17.41 25.84
CA MET A 1 36.76 -18.45 25.42
C MET A 1 36.00 -18.76 26.69
N GLU A 2 34.76 -18.33 26.91
CA GLU A 2 33.55 -18.66 26.17
C GLU A 2 32.52 -17.51 26.35
N LYS A 3 31.95 -16.99 25.24
CA LYS A 3 30.56 -17.21 24.81
C LYS A 3 29.52 -16.71 25.83
N SER A 4 28.90 -15.55 25.55
CA SER A 4 27.45 -15.41 25.73
C SER A 4 26.97 -14.22 24.90
N ILE A 5 26.50 -14.58 23.72
CA ILE A 5 25.64 -13.78 22.86
C ILE A 5 24.22 -13.73 23.46
N ALA A 6 23.41 -12.84 22.87
CA ALA A 6 21.95 -12.93 22.74
C ALA A 6 21.20 -12.13 23.85
N GLU A 7 20.22 -11.25 23.62
CA GLU A 7 19.33 -11.05 22.47
C GLU A 7 18.75 -9.62 22.45
N THR A 8 18.90 -8.96 21.30
CA THR A 8 17.81 -8.23 20.65
C THR A 8 17.29 -6.97 21.34
N SER A 9 18.05 -5.87 21.23
CA SER A 9 17.47 -4.53 21.07
C SER A 9 16.74 -4.42 19.72
N GLY A 10 15.68 -5.21 19.56
CA GLY A 10 14.74 -5.12 18.45
C GLY A 10 13.64 -4.16 18.84
N THR A 11 13.87 -2.87 18.59
CA THR A 11 12.78 -1.89 18.51
C THR A 11 11.82 -2.37 17.43
N ILE A 12 10.78 -3.10 17.84
CA ILE A 12 9.64 -3.41 16.99
C ILE A 12 8.97 -2.08 16.66
N VAL A 13 9.35 -1.49 15.52
CA VAL A 13 8.53 -0.45 14.92
C VAL A 13 7.21 -1.12 14.56
N THR A 14 6.16 -0.73 15.28
CA THR A 14 4.79 -1.12 15.01
C THR A 14 4.49 -0.92 13.53
N SER A 15 4.06 -2.01 12.91
CA SER A 15 3.53 -2.13 11.56
C SER A 15 2.78 -0.87 11.12
N LEU A 16 3.45 -0.10 10.28
CA LEU A 16 2.86 0.97 9.48
C LEU A 16 3.45 0.81 8.08
N ASP A 17 3.36 -0.39 7.53
CA ASP A 17 3.21 -0.56 6.09
C ASP A 17 1.91 0.15 5.71
N ASN A 18 2.03 1.47 5.60
CA ASN A 18 1.04 2.35 5.04
C ASN A 18 0.80 1.83 3.64
N ALA A 19 -0.24 1.01 3.49
CA ALA A 19 -0.85 0.67 2.23
C ALA A 19 -1.42 1.98 1.68
N ALA A 20 -0.52 2.83 1.18
CA ALA A 20 -0.86 3.95 0.33
C ALA A 20 -1.58 3.32 -0.85
N ALA A 21 -2.90 3.28 -0.76
CA ALA A 21 -3.73 2.72 -1.79
C ALA A 21 -3.44 3.52 -3.06
N ALA A 22 -2.71 2.90 -3.99
CA ALA A 22 -2.36 3.54 -5.24
C ALA A 22 -3.65 3.98 -5.94
N VAL A 23 -3.67 5.21 -6.42
CA VAL A 23 -4.80 5.78 -7.17
C VAL A 23 -4.38 6.07 -8.60
N ILE A 24 -5.25 5.72 -9.55
CA ILE A 24 -5.05 5.91 -10.98
C ILE A 24 -6.17 6.80 -11.56
N PRO A 25 -5.85 7.74 -12.47
CA PRO A 25 -6.85 8.56 -13.12
C PRO A 25 -7.54 7.79 -14.26
N CYS A 26 -8.87 7.86 -14.31
CA CYS A 26 -9.66 7.32 -15.42
C CYS A 26 -9.33 8.07 -16.72
N LYS A 27 -8.88 7.36 -17.76
CA LYS A 27 -8.55 7.95 -19.07
C LYS A 27 -9.75 8.58 -19.80
N LYS A 28 -10.98 8.24 -19.42
CA LYS A 28 -12.21 8.76 -20.05
C LYS A 28 -12.75 10.02 -19.38
N CYS A 29 -12.72 10.11 -18.05
CA CYS A 29 -13.36 11.21 -17.31
C CYS A 29 -12.45 11.92 -16.30
N GLY A 30 -11.22 11.43 -16.08
CA GLY A 30 -10.26 12.01 -15.15
C GLY A 30 -10.45 11.67 -13.67
N PHE A 31 -11.52 10.96 -13.29
CA PHE A 31 -11.76 10.60 -11.89
C PHE A 31 -10.63 9.71 -11.33
N LEU A 32 -10.19 9.98 -10.10
CA LEU A 32 -9.18 9.17 -9.42
C LEU A 32 -9.84 7.94 -8.80
N ASN A 33 -9.42 6.77 -9.25
CA ASN A 33 -9.92 5.49 -8.77
C ASN A 33 -8.80 4.73 -8.07
N LEU A 34 -9.16 3.78 -7.21
CA LEU A 34 -8.18 2.85 -6.64
C LEU A 34 -7.58 2.00 -7.76
N GLU A 35 -6.29 1.68 -7.67
CA GLU A 35 -5.61 0.79 -8.63
C GLU A 35 -6.24 -0.61 -8.66
N SER A 36 -6.86 -1.04 -7.56
CA SER A 36 -7.62 -2.30 -7.48
C SER A 36 -8.99 -2.26 -8.18
N SER A 37 -9.48 -1.08 -8.58
CA SER A 37 -10.77 -0.95 -9.27
C SER A 37 -10.67 -1.41 -10.71
N ARG A 38 -11.58 -2.29 -11.14
CA ARG A 38 -11.69 -2.73 -12.55
C ARG A 38 -12.45 -1.77 -13.45
N PHE A 39 -13.34 -0.96 -12.87
CA PHE A 39 -14.19 0.00 -13.57
C PHE A 39 -14.22 1.33 -12.81
N CYS A 40 -14.41 2.41 -13.54
CA CYS A 40 -14.47 3.76 -12.98
C CYS A 40 -15.73 3.93 -12.15
N SER A 41 -15.59 4.27 -10.87
CA SER A 41 -16.72 4.50 -9.96
C SER A 41 -17.58 5.71 -10.35
N ASN A 42 -17.06 6.61 -11.20
CA ASN A 42 -17.77 7.79 -11.67
C ASN A 42 -18.49 7.59 -13.01
N CYS A 43 -17.91 6.84 -13.96
CA CYS A 43 -18.45 6.77 -15.33
C CYS A 43 -18.62 5.34 -15.88
N GLY A 44 -18.27 4.30 -15.11
CA GLY A 44 -18.44 2.90 -15.48
C GLY A 44 -17.47 2.35 -16.53
N ASN A 45 -16.60 3.18 -17.11
CA ASN A 45 -15.62 2.72 -18.10
C ASN A 45 -14.55 1.84 -17.44
N PRO A 46 -14.03 0.80 -18.12
CA PRO A 46 -12.84 0.10 -17.64
C PRO A 46 -11.69 1.09 -17.39
N LEU A 47 -10.98 0.90 -16.28
CA LEU A 47 -9.88 1.77 -15.83
C LEU A 47 -8.55 1.41 -16.50
#